data_AF-A0A1J5RZK8-F1
#
_entry.id   AF-A0A1J5RZK8-F1
#
_cell.length_a   1.000
_cell.length_b   1.000
_cell.length_c   1.000
_cell.angle_alpha   90.00
_cell.angle_beta   90.00
_cell.angle_gamma   90.00
#
_symmetry.space_group_name_H-M   'P 1'
#
loop_
_entity.id
_entity.type
_entity.pdbx_description
1 polymer ?
#
loop_
_entity_poly.entity_id
_entity_poly.type
_entity_poly.pdbx_seq_one_letter_code
_entity_poly.pdbx_strand_id
1 'polypeptide(L)'
;MDDIKQLAAVQQALSDPRLSLDSRALAAWLVLHPHRHSVSSLQAEFGLQRRVWTRVRDELREAGYLTISGPKRQGEQWVWEIRGASPVDNSPGTHICTKSTDEVIRTFRACTKRADTEVLTKPIEITKNCPGGQARVDNSAQKTVSRKKRLFIIQGQLKLSKGQFGHILNLCKAKNCQLQDVYSAVCKYMDDIQGNQAVAYLKKCILENPGRDWTWEARRDAQDSAEQASSQSANQAFERFMNQIRGGESVPVRSRKTGEPLILKQRSEAPEFVVVLGLQGEFKASLPVRMAFDQLISPPAE
;
A
#
# COMPACT_ATOMS: atom_id res chain seq x y z
N MET A 1 -9.73 15.64 -30.21
CA MET A 1 -8.29 15.73 -30.58
C MET A 1 -7.43 16.10 -29.37
N ASP A 2 -8.01 16.69 -28.32
CA ASP A 2 -7.30 17.06 -27.08
C ASP A 2 -6.98 15.88 -26.16
N ASP A 3 -7.84 14.84 -26.13
CA ASP A 3 -7.62 13.66 -25.27
C ASP A 3 -6.30 12.93 -25.56
N ILE A 4 -5.91 12.82 -26.83
CA ILE A 4 -4.65 12.17 -27.24
C ILE A 4 -3.44 12.97 -26.78
N LYS A 5 -3.49 14.30 -26.88
CA LYS A 5 -2.42 15.19 -26.39
C LYS A 5 -2.33 15.15 -24.86
N GLN A 6 -3.47 15.09 -24.18
CA GLN A 6 -3.52 14.99 -22.73
C GLN A 6 -2.99 13.64 -22.23
N LEU A 7 -3.32 12.53 -22.91
CA LEU A 7 -2.77 11.19 -22.63
C LEU A 7 -1.25 11.15 -22.79
N ALA A 8 -0.72 11.74 -23.86
CA ALA A 8 0.72 11.82 -24.07
C ALA A 8 1.43 12.60 -22.94
N ALA A 9 0.86 13.73 -22.52
CA ALA A 9 1.39 14.54 -21.43
C ALA A 9 1.33 13.81 -20.07
N VAL A 10 0.27 13.04 -19.80
CA VAL A 10 0.17 12.19 -18.60
C VAL A 10 1.25 11.12 -18.62
N GLN A 11 1.45 10.45 -19.75
CA GLN A 11 2.45 9.39 -19.86
C GLN A 11 3.88 9.92 -19.75
N GLN A 12 4.13 11.12 -20.28
CA GLN A 12 5.38 11.83 -20.09
C GLN A 12 5.63 12.13 -18.61
N ALA A 13 4.65 12.67 -17.89
CA ALA A 13 4.75 12.94 -16.45
C ALA A 13 5.02 11.68 -15.62
N LEU A 14 4.37 10.56 -15.96
CA LEU A 14 4.57 9.26 -15.30
C LEU A 14 5.92 8.61 -15.60
N SER A 15 6.58 9.02 -16.68
CA SER A 15 7.83 8.44 -17.15
C SER A 15 9.04 9.35 -16.89
N ASP A 16 8.84 10.57 -16.36
CA ASP A 16 9.92 11.54 -16.14
C ASP A 16 10.92 11.02 -15.09
N PRO A 17 12.18 10.71 -15.48
CA PRO A 17 13.16 10.13 -14.57
C PRO A 17 13.63 11.12 -13.50
N ARG A 18 13.41 12.43 -13.68
CA ARG A 18 13.80 13.48 -12.74
C ARG A 18 12.87 13.57 -11.52
N LEU A 19 11.69 12.96 -11.62
CA LEU A 19 10.67 12.99 -10.59
C LEU A 19 10.69 11.70 -9.75
N SER A 20 10.55 11.84 -8.43
CA SER A 20 10.21 10.71 -7.55
C SER A 20 8.79 10.19 -7.85
N LEU A 21 8.46 8.98 -7.38
CA LEU A 21 7.18 8.33 -7.69
C LEU A 21 5.97 9.18 -7.27
N ASP A 22 6.04 9.80 -6.08
CA ASP A 22 5.00 10.70 -5.57
C ASP A 22 4.85 11.95 -6.45
N SER A 23 5.97 12.51 -6.89
CA SER A 23 6.00 13.68 -7.78
C SER A 23 5.46 13.36 -9.17
N ARG A 24 5.74 12.17 -9.72
CA ARG A 24 5.18 11.73 -11.01
C ARG A 24 3.66 11.60 -10.94
N ALA A 25 3.14 11.05 -9.85
CA ALA A 25 1.71 10.91 -9.64
C ALA A 25 1.03 12.29 -9.56
N LEU A 26 1.61 13.23 -8.79
CA LEU A 26 1.11 14.59 -8.73
C LEU A 26 1.21 15.33 -10.08
N ALA A 27 2.33 15.18 -10.81
CA ALA A 27 2.50 15.75 -12.15
C ALA A 27 1.41 15.25 -13.11
N ALA A 28 1.18 13.93 -13.15
CA ALA A 28 0.15 13.32 -13.96
C ALA A 28 -1.26 13.83 -13.60
N TRP A 29 -1.55 13.97 -12.31
CA TRP A 29 -2.82 14.52 -11.85
C TRP A 29 -2.99 16.00 -12.24
N LEU A 30 -1.94 16.81 -12.15
CA LEU A 30 -1.96 18.22 -12.57
C LEU A 30 -2.23 18.36 -14.07
N VAL A 31 -1.66 17.49 -14.90
CA VAL A 31 -1.96 17.44 -16.35
C VAL A 31 -3.45 17.14 -16.61
N LEU A 32 -4.08 16.33 -15.77
CA LEU A 32 -5.51 16.02 -15.86
C LEU A 32 -6.41 17.14 -15.33
N HIS A 33 -5.90 17.97 -14.42
CA HIS A 33 -6.65 19.04 -13.76
C HIS A 33 -5.93 20.38 -13.90
N PRO A 34 -5.88 20.98 -15.11
CA PRO A 34 -5.08 22.17 -15.44
C PRO A 34 -5.59 23.48 -14.80
N HIS A 35 -6.44 23.40 -13.78
CA HIS A 35 -6.95 24.53 -13.03
C HIS A 35 -5.94 25.03 -12.00
N ARG A 36 -6.21 26.23 -11.48
CA ARG A 36 -5.44 26.83 -10.40
C ARG A 36 -5.75 26.12 -9.09
N HIS A 37 -4.72 25.57 -8.45
CA HIS A 37 -4.85 24.89 -7.17
C HIS A 37 -4.09 25.64 -6.08
N SER A 38 -4.67 25.70 -4.88
CA SER A 38 -3.96 26.22 -3.71
C SER A 38 -3.02 25.14 -3.15
N VAL A 39 -1.92 25.55 -2.50
CA VAL A 39 -1.02 24.60 -1.79
C VAL A 39 -1.82 23.73 -0.82
N SER A 40 -2.69 24.36 -0.04
CA SER A 40 -3.45 23.69 1.01
C SER A 40 -4.42 22.66 0.43
N SER A 41 -5.03 22.95 -0.72
CA SER A 41 -5.89 22.01 -1.43
C SER A 41 -5.10 20.80 -1.90
N LEU A 42 -3.93 21.00 -2.52
CA LEU A 42 -3.08 19.89 -2.97
C LEU A 42 -2.53 19.05 -1.81
N GLN A 43 -2.14 19.70 -0.71
CA GLN A 43 -1.68 18.99 0.49
C GLN A 43 -2.80 18.14 1.11
N ALA A 44 -4.00 18.69 1.20
CA ALA A 44 -5.16 17.98 1.74
C ALA A 44 -5.59 16.82 0.83
N GLU A 45 -5.67 17.05 -0.48
CA GLU A 45 -6.14 16.06 -1.44
C GLU A 45 -5.19 14.86 -1.58
N PHE A 46 -3.88 15.08 -1.42
CA PHE A 46 -2.86 14.03 -1.52
C PHE A 46 -2.33 13.57 -0.15
N GLY A 47 -2.88 14.07 0.96
CA GLY A 47 -2.39 13.75 2.31
C GLY A 47 -0.91 14.07 2.53
N LEU A 48 -0.36 15.07 1.82
CA LEU A 48 1.07 15.36 1.83
C LEU A 48 1.43 16.20 3.05
N GLN A 49 2.24 15.62 3.94
CA GLN A 49 2.85 16.37 5.03
C GLN A 49 3.74 17.49 4.49
N ARG A 50 3.86 18.58 5.26
CA ARG A 50 4.61 19.79 4.87
C ARG A 50 6.03 19.51 4.37
N ARG A 51 6.75 18.55 4.96
CA ARG A 51 8.12 18.18 4.54
C ARG A 51 8.13 17.50 3.17
N VAL A 52 7.22 16.55 2.95
CA VAL A 52 7.08 15.82 1.67
C VAL A 52 6.68 16.79 0.56
N TRP A 53 5.74 17.70 0.86
CA TRP A 53 5.32 18.74 -0.07
C TRP A 53 6.49 19.60 -0.56
N THR A 54 7.37 20.06 0.33
CA THR A 54 8.52 20.89 -0.08
C THR A 54 9.40 20.17 -1.10
N ARG A 55 9.71 18.89 -0.87
CA ARG A 55 10.48 18.07 -1.82
C ARG A 55 9.76 17.92 -3.16
N VAL A 56 8.50 17.48 -3.13
CA VAL A 56 7.69 17.24 -4.33
C VAL A 56 7.53 18.53 -5.16
N ARG A 57 7.28 19.64 -4.48
CA ARG A 57 7.18 20.97 -5.09
C ARG A 57 8.46 21.36 -5.82
N ASP A 58 9.61 21.14 -5.19
CA ASP A 58 10.91 21.52 -5.77
C ASP A 58 11.23 20.65 -6.99
N GLU A 59 10.99 19.34 -6.92
CA GLU A 59 11.11 18.41 -8.05
C GLU A 59 10.21 18.82 -9.23
N LEU A 60 8.94 19.14 -8.97
CA LEU A 60 7.99 19.55 -10.00
C LEU A 60 8.35 20.89 -10.64
N ARG A 61 8.89 21.83 -9.85
CA ARG A 61 9.37 23.12 -10.33
C ARG A 61 10.61 22.96 -11.21
N GLU A 62 11.57 22.16 -10.78
CA GLU A 62 12.79 21.87 -11.55
C GLU A 62 12.49 21.12 -12.85
N ALA A 63 11.52 20.20 -12.82
CA ALA A 63 11.08 19.47 -14.00
C ALA A 63 10.20 20.29 -14.96
N GLY A 64 9.75 21.48 -14.53
CA GLY A 64 8.98 22.43 -15.36
C GLY A 64 7.46 22.21 -15.37
N TYR A 65 6.93 21.32 -14.53
CA TYR A 65 5.48 21.07 -14.42
C TYR A 65 4.76 22.15 -13.60
N LEU A 66 5.51 22.94 -12.85
CA LEU A 66 4.97 23.79 -11.80
C LEU A 66 5.63 25.18 -11.84
N THR A 67 4.83 26.22 -12.08
CA THR A 67 5.27 27.61 -11.94
C THR A 67 4.57 28.28 -10.76
N ILE A 68 5.36 28.96 -9.93
CA ILE A 68 4.86 29.75 -8.81
C ILE A 68 4.47 31.12 -9.36
N SER A 69 3.17 31.42 -9.42
CA SER A 69 2.72 32.80 -9.51
C SER A 69 2.57 33.36 -8.10
N GLY A 70 3.42 34.33 -7.76
CA GLY A 70 3.34 35.03 -6.48
C GLY A 70 2.04 35.81 -6.32
N PRO A 71 1.64 36.10 -5.07
CA PRO A 71 0.49 36.96 -4.81
C PRO A 71 0.75 38.33 -5.44
N LYS A 72 -0.18 38.82 -6.29
CA LYS A 72 -0.06 40.13 -6.92
C LYS A 72 -0.38 41.25 -5.93
N ARG A 73 -1.08 40.93 -4.82
CA ARG A 73 -1.45 41.86 -3.76
C ARG A 73 -1.28 41.25 -2.37
N GLN A 74 -1.10 42.10 -1.37
CA GLN A 74 -1.06 41.72 0.04
C GLN A 74 -2.40 41.07 0.44
N GLY A 75 -2.36 39.81 0.88
CA GLY A 75 -3.55 39.03 1.25
C GLY A 75 -4.02 38.01 0.20
N GLU A 76 -3.42 37.97 -0.99
CA GLU A 76 -3.71 36.93 -1.98
C GLU A 76 -2.98 35.62 -1.65
N GLN A 77 -3.62 34.49 -1.93
CA GLN A 77 -3.02 33.16 -1.75
C GLN A 77 -2.03 32.87 -2.87
N TRP A 78 -1.01 32.05 -2.57
CA TRP A 78 -0.13 31.50 -3.59
C TRP A 78 -0.92 30.57 -4.50
N VAL A 79 -0.98 30.93 -5.78
CA VAL A 79 -1.66 30.14 -6.80
C VAL A 79 -0.62 29.49 -7.69
N TRP A 80 -0.78 28.20 -7.93
CA TRP A 80 0.08 27.44 -8.83
C TRP A 80 -0.51 27.45 -10.23
N GLU A 81 0.34 27.74 -11.20
CA GLU A 81 0.00 27.67 -12.62
C GLU A 81 0.78 26.51 -13.24
N ILE A 82 0.04 25.59 -13.84
CA ILE A 82 0.59 24.40 -14.49
C ILE A 82 0.95 24.80 -15.91
N ARG A 83 2.24 24.66 -16.26
CA ARG A 83 2.63 24.65 -17.67
C ARG A 83 2.59 23.21 -18.12
N GLY A 84 1.78 22.91 -19.13
CA GLY A 84 1.91 21.63 -19.84
C GLY A 84 3.36 21.48 -20.27
N ALA A 85 3.98 20.32 -20.02
CA ALA A 85 5.39 20.09 -20.26
C ALA A 85 5.74 20.52 -21.70
N SER A 86 6.34 21.70 -21.85
CA SER A 86 6.87 22.11 -23.14
C SER A 86 8.08 21.21 -23.36
N PRO A 87 8.17 20.49 -24.49
CA PRO A 87 9.33 19.67 -24.77
C PRO A 87 10.53 20.61 -24.78
N VAL A 88 11.41 20.46 -23.80
CA VAL A 88 12.78 20.93 -23.94
C VAL A 88 13.39 19.96 -24.92
N ASP A 89 13.50 20.39 -26.18
CA ASP A 89 14.23 19.67 -27.22
C ASP A 89 15.58 19.23 -26.66
N ASN A 90 15.82 17.90 -26.72
CA ASN A 90 17.11 17.18 -26.75
C ASN A 90 17.07 15.89 -25.92
N SER A 91 16.48 14.81 -26.45
CA SER A 91 17.04 13.44 -26.40
C SER A 91 16.16 12.41 -27.14
N PRO A 92 16.75 11.36 -27.74
CA PRO A 92 16.09 10.49 -28.72
C PRO A 92 15.25 9.38 -28.07
N GLY A 93 14.26 8.91 -28.85
CA GLY A 93 13.10 8.16 -28.40
C GLY A 93 13.36 6.82 -27.71
N THR A 94 12.59 6.59 -26.64
CA THR A 94 12.43 5.29 -26.00
C THR A 94 10.96 4.88 -26.13
N HIS A 95 10.70 3.73 -26.74
CA HIS A 95 9.37 3.13 -26.81
C HIS A 95 8.87 2.76 -25.41
N ILE A 96 7.66 3.21 -25.05
CA ILE A 96 7.01 2.88 -23.77
C ILE A 96 5.74 2.07 -24.06
N CYS A 97 5.66 0.87 -23.49
CA CYS A 97 4.47 0.02 -23.48
C CYS A 97 3.30 0.72 -22.78
N THR A 98 2.19 0.85 -23.50
CA THR A 98 0.94 1.41 -23.00
C THR A 98 0.18 0.38 -22.15
N LYS A 99 -0.03 0.67 -20.87
CA LYS A 99 -1.18 0.13 -20.11
C LYS A 99 -2.34 1.12 -20.16
N SER A 100 -3.57 0.59 -20.10
CA SER A 100 -4.81 1.38 -20.18
C SER A 100 -4.87 2.43 -19.05
N THR A 101 -5.21 3.66 -19.43
CA THR A 101 -5.33 4.86 -18.57
C THR A 101 -6.26 4.65 -17.38
N ASP A 102 -7.27 3.79 -17.53
CA ASP A 102 -8.21 3.42 -16.47
C ASP A 102 -7.55 2.62 -15.34
N GLU A 103 -6.50 1.86 -15.64
CA GLU A 103 -5.78 1.06 -14.64
C GLU A 103 -4.90 1.96 -13.75
N VAL A 104 -4.29 3.00 -14.33
CA VAL A 104 -3.44 3.95 -13.60
C VAL A 104 -4.26 4.86 -12.69
N ILE A 105 -5.38 5.41 -13.19
CA ILE A 105 -6.27 6.26 -12.40
C ILE A 105 -6.96 5.46 -11.28
N ARG A 106 -7.32 4.19 -11.53
CA ARG A 106 -7.91 3.30 -10.53
C ARG A 106 -6.89 2.87 -9.47
N THR A 107 -5.64 2.63 -9.85
CA THR A 107 -4.53 2.35 -8.91
C THR A 107 -4.21 3.59 -8.06
N PHE A 108 -4.25 4.78 -8.66
CA PHE A 108 -4.00 6.04 -7.93
C PHE A 108 -5.11 6.36 -6.92
N ARG A 109 -6.40 6.27 -7.29
CA ARG A 109 -7.53 6.44 -6.35
C ARG A 109 -7.55 5.36 -5.27
N ALA A 110 -7.09 4.15 -5.58
CA ALA A 110 -6.93 3.08 -4.60
C ALA A 110 -5.77 3.34 -3.62
N CYS A 111 -4.70 4.02 -4.04
CA CYS A 111 -3.60 4.39 -3.14
C CYS A 111 -3.94 5.61 -2.26
N THR A 112 -4.68 6.60 -2.76
CA THR A 112 -5.04 7.79 -1.96
C THR A 112 -6.24 7.58 -1.04
N LYS A 113 -7.23 6.74 -1.41
CA LYS A 113 -8.33 6.35 -0.50
C LYS A 113 -7.95 5.29 0.53
N ARG A 114 -6.79 4.63 0.43
CA ARG A 114 -6.34 3.61 1.38
C ARG A 114 -5.58 4.16 2.58
N ALA A 115 -5.38 5.48 2.66
CA ALA A 115 -4.80 6.11 3.84
C ALA A 115 -5.79 6.18 5.02
N ASP A 116 -7.10 6.03 4.77
CA ASP A 116 -8.11 5.93 5.81
C ASP A 116 -8.99 4.69 5.60
N THR A 117 -8.88 3.74 6.54
CA THR A 117 -9.73 2.55 6.77
C THR A 117 -9.54 1.27 5.93
N GLU A 118 -9.57 0.16 6.66
CA GLU A 118 -9.32 -1.25 6.35
C GLU A 118 -10.35 -1.96 5.44
N VAL A 119 -9.82 -2.91 4.65
CA VAL A 119 -10.38 -4.22 4.20
C VAL A 119 -11.69 -4.25 3.38
N LEU A 120 -11.60 -4.51 2.06
CA LEU A 120 -11.88 -5.84 1.47
C LEU A 120 -11.54 -5.95 -0.03
N THR A 121 -11.27 -7.19 -0.41
CA THR A 121 -10.77 -7.77 -1.67
C THR A 121 -11.84 -7.96 -2.76
N LYS A 122 -11.41 -7.85 -4.04
CA LYS A 122 -11.57 -8.88 -5.11
C LYS A 122 -10.83 -8.44 -6.39
N PRO A 123 -9.89 -9.23 -6.93
CA PRO A 123 -9.52 -9.12 -8.34
C PRO A 123 -10.60 -9.80 -9.21
N ILE A 124 -10.95 -9.13 -10.31
CA ILE A 124 -11.66 -9.74 -11.44
C ILE A 124 -10.69 -10.76 -12.05
N GLU A 125 -11.08 -12.02 -12.05
CA GLU A 125 -10.38 -13.12 -12.72
C GLU A 125 -10.42 -12.90 -14.24
N ILE A 126 -9.24 -12.91 -14.86
CA ILE A 126 -9.07 -13.55 -16.16
C ILE A 126 -8.04 -14.66 -15.94
N THR A 127 -8.57 -15.84 -15.64
CA THR A 127 -7.84 -17.09 -15.56
C THR A 127 -7.38 -17.50 -16.96
N LYS A 128 -6.06 -17.56 -17.16
CA LYS A 128 -5.45 -18.56 -18.03
C LYS A 128 -4.49 -19.38 -17.18
N ASN A 129 -4.94 -20.60 -16.91
CA ASN A 129 -4.29 -21.58 -16.04
C ASN A 129 -2.89 -21.96 -16.55
N CYS A 130 -1.90 -21.93 -15.66
CA CYS A 130 -0.74 -22.81 -15.76
C CYS A 130 -1.15 -24.22 -15.27
N PRO A 131 -0.84 -25.30 -16.00
CA PRO A 131 -1.25 -26.65 -15.62
C PRO A 131 -0.32 -27.19 -14.53
N GLY A 132 -0.88 -27.49 -13.35
CA GLY A 132 -0.13 -28.18 -12.29
C GLY A 132 -0.85 -28.26 -10.95
N GLY A 133 -1.73 -29.27 -10.80
CA GLY A 133 -2.05 -29.92 -9.52
C GLY A 133 -2.71 -29.09 -8.42
N GLN A 134 -4.05 -29.08 -8.39
CA GLN A 134 -4.82 -28.71 -7.20
C GLN A 134 -4.57 -29.73 -6.08
N ALA A 135 -3.79 -29.34 -5.07
CA ALA A 135 -3.92 -29.88 -3.73
C ALA A 135 -4.51 -28.77 -2.85
N ARG A 136 -5.68 -29.04 -2.29
CA ARG A 136 -6.39 -28.21 -1.32
C ARG A 136 -5.46 -27.99 -0.11
N VAL A 137 -5.00 -26.77 0.12
CA VAL A 137 -4.18 -26.43 1.30
C VAL A 137 -5.08 -25.70 2.29
N ASP A 138 -5.41 -26.40 3.37
CA ASP A 138 -5.96 -25.81 4.59
C ASP A 138 -4.89 -24.88 5.21
N ASN A 139 -5.23 -23.59 5.31
CA ASN A 139 -4.31 -22.51 5.74
C ASN A 139 -4.01 -22.49 7.26
N SER A 140 -4.36 -23.53 8.01
CA SER A 140 -4.05 -23.64 9.45
C SER A 140 -2.75 -24.39 9.77
N ALA A 141 -2.02 -24.86 8.74
CA ALA A 141 -0.84 -25.70 8.91
C ALA A 141 0.36 -25.30 8.03
N GLN A 142 0.64 -24.01 7.82
CA GLN A 142 1.99 -23.58 7.42
C GLN A 142 2.96 -23.70 8.59
N LYS A 143 3.11 -24.93 9.09
CA LYS A 143 4.29 -25.40 9.82
C LYS A 143 5.49 -25.07 8.94
N THR A 144 6.31 -24.15 9.42
CA THR A 144 7.74 -23.94 9.11
C THR A 144 8.30 -25.01 8.18
N VAL A 145 8.10 -24.86 6.87
CA VAL A 145 8.76 -25.71 5.87
C VAL A 145 10.24 -25.51 6.13
N SER A 146 10.92 -26.57 6.59
CA SER A 146 12.30 -26.46 7.04
C SER A 146 13.14 -25.77 5.96
N ARG A 147 14.07 -24.91 6.38
CA ARG A 147 14.88 -24.11 5.46
C ARG A 147 15.57 -24.95 4.38
N LYS A 148 15.91 -26.21 4.70
CA LYS A 148 16.42 -27.21 3.76
C LYS A 148 15.38 -27.61 2.70
N LYS A 149 14.14 -27.84 3.09
CA LYS A 149 13.05 -28.21 2.17
C LYS A 149 12.74 -27.09 1.16
N ARG A 150 12.83 -25.82 1.56
CA ARG A 150 12.70 -24.68 0.61
C ARG A 150 13.80 -24.65 -0.45
N LEU A 151 15.05 -24.93 -0.08
CA LEU A 151 16.17 -24.99 -1.03
C LEU A 151 15.98 -26.08 -2.09
N PHE A 152 15.48 -27.25 -1.69
CA PHE A 152 15.16 -28.34 -2.62
C PHE A 152 14.02 -27.97 -3.59
N ILE A 153 13.01 -27.25 -3.11
CA ILE A 153 11.91 -26.76 -3.96
C ILE A 153 12.45 -25.80 -5.02
N ILE A 154 13.27 -24.82 -4.63
CA ILE A 154 13.89 -23.85 -5.56
C ILE A 154 14.74 -24.57 -6.60
N GLN A 155 15.56 -25.54 -6.17
CA GLN A 155 16.39 -26.33 -7.07
C GLN A 155 15.52 -27.07 -8.12
N GLY A 156 14.42 -27.68 -7.68
CA GLY A 156 13.50 -28.40 -8.55
C GLY A 156 12.75 -27.50 -9.53
N GLN A 157 12.19 -26.38 -9.05
CA GLN A 157 11.44 -25.42 -9.87
C GLN A 157 12.30 -24.82 -10.98
N LEU A 158 13.55 -24.46 -10.66
CA LEU A 158 14.49 -23.90 -11.63
C LEU A 158 15.22 -24.97 -12.46
N LYS A 159 14.96 -26.26 -12.23
CA LYS A 159 15.65 -27.40 -12.85
C LYS A 159 17.17 -27.27 -12.81
N LEU A 160 17.71 -26.89 -11.65
CA LEU A 160 19.15 -26.67 -11.48
C LEU A 160 19.88 -27.98 -11.18
N SER A 161 20.99 -28.20 -11.87
CA SER A 161 21.93 -29.27 -11.52
C SER A 161 22.55 -28.99 -10.13
N LYS A 162 23.04 -30.02 -9.45
CA LYS A 162 23.72 -29.86 -8.15
C LYS A 162 24.88 -28.86 -8.21
N GLY A 163 25.63 -28.84 -9.31
CA GLY A 163 26.74 -27.92 -9.52
C GLY A 163 26.29 -26.47 -9.72
N GLN A 164 25.27 -26.25 -10.54
CA GLN A 164 24.67 -24.92 -10.75
C GLN A 164 24.11 -24.36 -9.44
N PHE A 165 23.36 -25.19 -8.71
CA PHE A 165 22.77 -24.81 -7.44
C PHE A 165 23.85 -24.44 -6.40
N GLY A 166 24.91 -25.25 -6.30
CA GLY A 166 26.06 -24.96 -5.45
C GLY A 166 26.76 -23.64 -5.82
N HIS A 167 26.89 -23.33 -7.12
CA HIS A 167 27.50 -22.08 -7.57
C HIS A 167 26.69 -20.86 -7.13
N ILE A 168 25.36 -20.90 -7.26
CA ILE A 168 24.49 -19.80 -6.82
C ILE A 168 24.53 -19.65 -5.29
N LEU A 169 24.50 -20.76 -4.54
CA LEU A 169 24.60 -20.71 -3.07
C LEU A 169 25.91 -20.06 -2.61
N ASN A 170 27.03 -20.42 -3.23
CA ASN A 170 28.33 -19.81 -2.92
C ASN A 170 28.35 -18.32 -3.27
N LEU A 171 27.72 -17.92 -4.38
CA LEU A 171 27.58 -16.52 -4.76
C LEU A 171 26.74 -15.73 -3.73
N CYS A 172 25.59 -16.28 -3.32
CA CYS A 172 24.76 -15.68 -2.27
C CYS A 172 25.53 -15.51 -0.95
N LYS A 173 26.28 -16.54 -0.54
CA LYS A 173 27.13 -16.49 0.65
C LYS A 173 28.20 -15.40 0.55
N ALA A 174 28.85 -15.28 -0.61
CA ALA A 174 29.86 -14.25 -0.85
C ALA A 174 29.30 -12.81 -0.82
N LYS A 175 28.01 -12.65 -1.16
CA LYS A 175 27.29 -11.37 -1.13
C LYS A 175 26.45 -11.17 0.13
N ASN A 176 26.62 -12.01 1.15
CA ASN A 176 25.89 -11.97 2.41
C ASN A 176 24.35 -11.95 2.24
N CYS A 177 23.82 -12.75 1.31
CA CYS A 177 22.38 -12.93 1.12
C CYS A 177 21.99 -14.41 1.16
N GLN A 178 20.69 -14.70 1.30
CA GLN A 178 20.17 -16.05 1.21
C GLN A 178 19.49 -16.27 -0.15
N LEU A 179 19.70 -17.45 -0.75
CA LEU A 179 19.08 -17.79 -2.03
C LEU A 179 17.55 -17.79 -1.96
N GLN A 180 16.97 -18.15 -0.81
CA GLN A 180 15.52 -18.14 -0.61
C GLN A 180 14.93 -16.73 -0.75
N ASP A 181 15.64 -15.73 -0.22
CA ASP A 181 15.19 -14.34 -0.23
C ASP A 181 15.33 -13.75 -1.64
N VAL A 182 16.48 -14.00 -2.28
CA VAL A 182 16.71 -13.64 -3.68
C VAL A 182 15.63 -14.26 -4.57
N TYR A 183 15.39 -15.56 -4.44
CA TYR A 183 14.38 -16.27 -5.24
C TYR A 183 12.98 -15.72 -5.00
N SER A 184 12.59 -15.45 -3.74
CA SER A 184 11.26 -14.91 -3.44
C SER A 184 11.03 -13.53 -4.05
N ALA A 185 12.08 -12.69 -4.11
CA ALA A 185 12.00 -11.37 -4.71
C ALA A 185 11.91 -11.41 -6.25
N VAL A 186 12.52 -12.41 -6.89
CA VAL A 186 12.62 -12.45 -8.36
C VAL A 186 11.77 -13.52 -9.03
N CYS A 187 11.17 -14.46 -8.29
CA CYS A 187 10.46 -15.61 -8.85
C CYS A 187 9.31 -15.21 -9.79
N LYS A 188 8.64 -14.09 -9.53
CA LYS A 188 7.57 -13.51 -10.36
C LYS A 188 8.04 -13.12 -11.77
N TYR A 189 9.34 -13.02 -12.00
CA TYR A 189 9.95 -12.68 -13.29
C TYR A 189 10.63 -13.90 -13.95
N MET A 190 10.50 -15.10 -13.37
CA MET A 190 11.22 -16.31 -13.78
C MET A 190 10.31 -17.43 -14.34
N ASP A 191 9.07 -17.12 -14.70
CA ASP A 191 8.06 -18.15 -15.06
C ASP A 191 8.53 -19.13 -16.16
N ASP A 192 9.35 -18.67 -17.11
CA ASP A 192 9.88 -19.51 -18.21
C ASP A 192 11.40 -19.74 -18.14
N ILE A 193 12.08 -19.28 -17.09
CA ILE A 193 13.54 -19.29 -17.02
C ILE A 193 14.03 -20.51 -16.21
N GLN A 194 14.72 -21.44 -16.87
CA GLN A 194 15.18 -22.69 -16.26
C GLN A 194 16.66 -23.01 -16.56
N GLY A 195 17.26 -23.91 -15.77
CA GLY A 195 18.61 -24.42 -15.98
C GLY A 195 19.66 -23.31 -16.03
N ASN A 196 20.49 -23.30 -17.07
CA ASN A 196 21.56 -22.31 -17.24
C ASN A 196 21.05 -20.85 -17.32
N GLN A 197 19.87 -20.63 -17.91
CA GLN A 197 19.30 -19.28 -18.01
C GLN A 197 18.92 -18.76 -16.62
N ALA A 198 18.37 -19.63 -15.76
CA ALA A 198 18.03 -19.27 -14.38
C ALA A 198 19.28 -18.91 -13.57
N VAL A 199 20.38 -19.65 -13.79
CA VAL A 199 21.68 -19.34 -13.17
C VAL A 199 22.19 -17.98 -13.61
N ALA A 200 22.18 -17.70 -14.92
CA ALA A 200 22.66 -16.42 -15.45
C ALA A 200 21.84 -15.25 -14.92
N TYR A 201 20.51 -15.40 -14.88
CA TYR A 201 19.60 -14.39 -14.36
C TYR A 201 19.84 -14.13 -12.86
N LEU A 202 19.85 -15.18 -12.03
CA LEU A 202 20.10 -15.05 -10.59
C LEU A 202 21.48 -14.44 -10.31
N LYS A 203 22.50 -14.86 -11.05
CA LYS A 203 23.85 -14.30 -10.95
C LYS A 203 23.86 -12.81 -11.28
N LYS A 204 23.16 -12.40 -12.34
CA LYS A 204 23.01 -10.99 -12.72
C LYS A 204 22.34 -10.19 -11.60
N CYS A 205 21.20 -10.66 -11.09
CA CYS A 205 20.48 -10.00 -9.99
C CYS A 205 21.35 -9.80 -8.74
N ILE A 206 22.11 -10.83 -8.34
CA ILE A 206 22.97 -10.78 -7.15
C ILE A 206 24.18 -9.85 -7.35
N LEU A 207 24.77 -9.83 -8.55
CA LEU A 207 25.96 -9.03 -8.83
C LEU A 207 25.63 -7.55 -9.08
N GLU A 208 24.53 -7.24 -9.75
CA GLU A 208 24.14 -5.86 -10.09
C GLU A 208 23.51 -5.10 -8.92
N ASN A 209 23.13 -5.79 -7.84
CA ASN A 209 22.52 -5.18 -6.66
C ASN A 209 23.33 -5.47 -5.38
N PRO A 210 24.61 -5.03 -5.31
CA PRO A 210 25.41 -5.23 -4.11
C PRO A 210 24.79 -4.46 -2.93
N GLY A 211 24.61 -5.12 -1.80
CA GLY A 211 24.06 -4.51 -0.59
C GLY A 211 22.54 -4.37 -0.57
N ARG A 212 21.80 -4.83 -1.60
CA ARG A 212 20.34 -4.90 -1.54
C ARG A 212 19.91 -5.84 -0.41
N ASP A 213 19.04 -5.34 0.44
CA ASP A 213 18.41 -6.14 1.47
C ASP A 213 17.27 -6.97 0.86
N TRP A 214 17.61 -8.19 0.43
CA TRP A 214 16.65 -9.15 -0.11
C TRP A 214 15.60 -9.61 0.92
N THR A 215 15.80 -9.31 2.20
CA THR A 215 14.84 -9.63 3.28
C THR A 215 13.81 -8.53 3.51
N TRP A 216 14.00 -7.34 2.92
CA TRP A 216 13.12 -6.21 3.17
C TRP A 216 11.69 -6.46 2.70
N GLU A 217 11.50 -7.06 1.52
CA GLU A 217 10.16 -7.40 1.00
C GLU A 217 9.46 -8.39 1.94
N ALA A 218 10.18 -9.44 2.36
CA ALA A 218 9.63 -10.44 3.29
C ALA A 218 9.29 -9.84 4.67
N ARG A 219 10.10 -8.91 5.20
CA ARG A 219 9.80 -8.23 6.46
C ARG A 219 8.61 -7.29 6.34
N ARG A 220 8.49 -6.57 5.22
CA ARG A 220 7.35 -5.70 4.95
C ARG A 220 6.07 -6.52 4.79
N ASP A 221 6.08 -7.59 4.00
CA ASP A 221 4.93 -8.47 3.84
C ASP A 221 4.50 -9.10 5.18
N ALA A 222 5.46 -9.46 6.04
CA ALA A 222 5.18 -9.96 7.38
C ALA A 222 4.55 -8.88 8.29
N GLN A 223 5.03 -7.65 8.21
CA GLN A 223 4.47 -6.51 8.92
C GLN A 223 3.04 -6.21 8.44
N ASP A 224 2.83 -6.10 7.13
CA ASP A 224 1.52 -5.86 6.53
C ASP A 224 0.53 -6.97 6.89
N SER A 225 0.99 -8.22 6.91
CA SER A 225 0.15 -9.36 7.33
C SER A 225 -0.19 -9.32 8.81
N ALA A 226 0.76 -8.91 9.67
CA ALA A 226 0.51 -8.73 11.10
C ALA A 226 -0.46 -7.58 11.37
N GLU A 227 -0.30 -6.46 10.66
CA GLU A 227 -1.22 -5.32 10.71
C GLU A 227 -2.62 -5.74 10.24
N GLN A 228 -2.74 -6.47 9.13
CA GLN A 228 -4.03 -7.00 8.64
C GLN A 228 -4.66 -8.01 9.61
N ALA A 229 -3.86 -8.86 10.27
CA ALA A 229 -4.38 -9.78 11.27
C ALA A 229 -4.92 -9.02 12.50
N SER A 230 -4.19 -7.99 12.95
CA SER A 230 -4.61 -7.11 14.05
C SER A 230 -5.91 -6.37 13.70
N SER A 231 -5.93 -5.74 12.52
CA SER A 231 -7.09 -5.11 11.86
C SER A 231 -8.33 -6.01 11.88
N GLN A 232 -8.18 -7.23 11.36
CA GLN A 232 -9.27 -8.21 11.30
C GLN A 232 -9.74 -8.63 12.70
N SER A 233 -8.82 -8.81 13.65
CA SER A 233 -9.19 -9.14 15.03
C SER A 233 -9.99 -8.02 15.70
N ALA A 234 -9.60 -6.76 15.46
CA ALA A 234 -10.30 -5.58 15.97
C ALA A 234 -11.71 -5.45 15.35
N ASN A 235 -11.83 -5.66 14.04
CA ASN A 235 -13.13 -5.67 13.37
C ASN A 235 -14.03 -6.82 13.83
N GLN A 236 -13.49 -8.02 14.04
CA GLN A 236 -14.26 -9.13 14.61
C GLN A 236 -14.73 -8.84 16.03
N ALA A 237 -13.90 -8.22 16.87
CA ALA A 237 -14.29 -7.80 18.21
C ALA A 237 -15.39 -6.73 18.16
N PHE A 238 -15.29 -5.76 17.25
CA PHE A 238 -16.31 -4.74 17.03
C PHE A 238 -17.64 -5.34 16.55
N GLU A 239 -17.62 -6.28 15.61
CA GLU A 239 -18.82 -6.96 15.13
C GLU A 239 -19.50 -7.79 16.23
N ARG A 240 -18.73 -8.49 17.08
CA ARG A 240 -19.29 -9.20 18.25
C ARG A 240 -19.97 -8.23 19.21
N PHE A 241 -19.32 -7.11 19.48
CA PHE A 241 -19.89 -6.04 20.30
C PHE A 241 -21.19 -5.48 19.71
N MET A 242 -21.21 -5.24 18.40
CA MET A 242 -22.40 -4.75 17.69
C MET A 242 -23.55 -5.74 17.73
N ASN A 243 -23.27 -7.04 17.58
CA ASN A 243 -24.29 -8.07 17.67
C ASN A 243 -24.91 -8.18 19.07
N GLN A 244 -24.10 -8.03 20.12
CA GLN A 244 -24.60 -8.00 21.51
C GLN A 244 -25.51 -6.81 21.75
N ILE A 245 -25.08 -5.61 21.38
CA ILE A 245 -25.85 -4.38 21.60
C ILE A 245 -27.15 -4.34 20.77
N ARG A 246 -27.13 -4.81 19.52
CA ARG A 246 -28.33 -4.88 18.65
C ARG A 246 -29.37 -5.89 19.14
N GLY A 247 -28.95 -6.91 19.88
CA GLY A 247 -29.87 -7.87 20.52
C GLY A 247 -30.72 -7.26 21.65
N GLY A 248 -30.53 -5.96 21.96
CA GLY A 248 -31.19 -5.30 23.09
C GLY A 248 -30.58 -5.66 24.45
N GLU A 249 -29.49 -6.45 24.44
CA GLU A 249 -28.76 -6.81 25.65
C GLU A 249 -27.95 -5.62 26.16
N SER A 250 -27.91 -5.49 27.49
CA SER A 250 -27.02 -4.56 28.16
C SER A 250 -25.62 -5.16 28.24
N VAL A 251 -24.63 -4.47 27.69
CA VAL A 251 -23.24 -4.96 27.65
C VAL A 251 -22.47 -4.35 28.83
N PRO A 252 -22.03 -5.16 29.82
CA PRO A 252 -21.20 -4.67 30.91
C PRO A 252 -19.77 -4.42 30.40
N VAL A 253 -19.24 -3.24 30.71
CA VAL A 253 -17.87 -2.82 30.34
C VAL A 253 -17.19 -2.17 31.54
N ARG A 254 -15.88 -1.92 31.44
CA ARG A 254 -15.15 -1.11 32.42
C ARG A 254 -14.55 0.11 31.75
N SER A 255 -14.70 1.27 32.38
CA SER A 255 -14.05 2.50 31.95
C SER A 255 -12.53 2.30 31.90
N ARG A 256 -11.89 2.54 30.76
CA ARG A 256 -10.42 2.51 30.69
C ARG A 256 -9.77 3.61 31.54
N LYS A 257 -10.43 4.76 31.67
CA LYS A 257 -9.87 5.92 32.40
C LYS A 257 -9.99 5.76 33.91
N THR A 258 -11.13 5.27 34.39
CA THR A 258 -11.46 5.24 35.82
C THR A 258 -11.50 3.83 36.41
N GLY A 259 -11.48 2.78 35.57
CA GLY A 259 -11.64 1.38 36.00
C GLY A 259 -13.06 1.01 36.44
N GLU A 260 -13.98 1.98 36.44
CA GLU A 260 -15.34 1.82 36.94
C GLU A 260 -16.17 0.90 36.04
N PRO A 261 -16.99 0.02 36.63
CA PRO A 261 -17.94 -0.79 35.89
C PRO A 261 -19.09 0.08 35.33
N LEU A 262 -19.38 -0.10 34.04
CA LEU A 262 -20.39 0.62 33.29
C LEU A 262 -21.25 -0.36 32.50
N ILE A 263 -22.43 0.09 32.08
CA ILE A 263 -23.35 -0.66 31.24
C ILE A 263 -23.59 0.13 29.95
N LEU A 264 -23.44 -0.53 28.80
CA LEU A 264 -23.76 0.04 27.50
C LEU A 264 -25.09 -0.51 27.00
N LYS A 265 -25.95 0.38 26.49
CA LYS A 265 -27.23 0.01 25.89
C LYS A 265 -27.46 0.79 24.60
N GLN A 266 -27.93 0.12 23.55
CA GLN A 266 -28.28 0.82 22.31
C GLN A 266 -29.47 1.74 22.55
N ARG A 267 -29.43 2.92 21.95
CA ARG A 267 -30.59 3.80 21.93
C ARG A 267 -31.55 3.36 20.83
N SER A 268 -32.80 3.03 21.19
CA SER A 268 -33.80 2.52 20.24
C SER A 268 -34.11 3.50 19.10
N GLU A 269 -34.06 4.81 19.39
CA GLU A 269 -34.35 5.88 18.42
C GLU A 269 -33.13 6.28 17.57
N ALA A 270 -31.93 5.88 17.97
CA ALA A 270 -30.66 6.33 17.37
C ALA A 270 -29.61 5.21 17.46
N PRO A 271 -29.68 4.19 16.59
CA PRO A 271 -28.88 2.97 16.68
C PRO A 271 -27.37 3.19 16.52
N GLU A 272 -26.95 4.34 16.00
CA GLU A 272 -25.57 4.79 15.89
C GLU A 272 -24.98 5.29 17.22
N PHE A 273 -25.81 5.43 18.26
CA PHE A 273 -25.41 5.83 19.61
C PHE A 273 -25.66 4.73 20.64
N VAL A 274 -24.78 4.69 21.64
CA VAL A 274 -24.96 3.92 22.86
C VAL A 274 -25.09 4.86 24.06
N VAL A 275 -25.99 4.49 24.96
CA VAL A 275 -26.11 5.12 26.26
C VAL A 275 -25.17 4.42 27.22
N VAL A 276 -24.33 5.19 27.88
CA VAL A 276 -23.43 4.73 28.94
C VAL A 276 -24.11 4.97 30.29
N LEU A 277 -24.34 3.90 31.02
CA LEU A 277 -24.97 3.90 32.33
C LEU A 277 -23.97 3.47 33.40
N GLY A 278 -24.09 4.01 34.61
CA GLY A 278 -23.47 3.44 35.80
C GLY A 278 -24.14 2.13 36.21
N LEU A 279 -23.54 1.40 37.17
CA LEU A 279 -24.12 0.17 37.70
C LEU A 279 -25.51 0.34 38.31
N GLN A 280 -25.82 1.52 38.86
CA GLN A 280 -27.14 1.81 39.44
C GLN A 280 -28.14 2.32 38.38
N GLY A 281 -27.76 2.27 37.09
CA GLY A 281 -28.56 2.77 35.99
C GLY A 281 -28.49 4.29 35.82
N GLU A 282 -27.59 5.00 36.53
CA GLU A 282 -27.47 6.44 36.33
C GLU A 282 -26.90 6.77 34.95
N PHE A 283 -27.51 7.73 34.26
CA PHE A 283 -27.02 8.19 32.97
C PHE A 283 -25.66 8.89 33.13
N LYS A 284 -24.65 8.43 32.39
CA LYS A 284 -23.33 9.06 32.35
C LYS A 284 -23.10 9.83 31.06
N ALA A 285 -23.39 9.22 29.91
CA ALA A 285 -23.14 9.82 28.60
C ALA A 285 -23.93 9.12 27.48
N SER A 286 -23.98 9.77 26.31
CA SER A 286 -24.40 9.17 25.05
C SER A 286 -23.27 9.34 24.05
N LEU A 287 -22.73 8.24 23.53
CA LEU A 287 -21.55 8.24 22.66
C LEU A 287 -21.85 7.52 21.34
N PRO A 288 -21.24 7.94 20.22
CA PRO A 288 -21.23 7.13 19.01
C PRO A 288 -20.67 5.74 19.31
N VAL A 289 -21.32 4.72 18.78
CA VAL A 289 -20.99 3.30 18.99
C VAL A 289 -19.49 3.01 18.85
N ARG A 290 -18.85 3.51 17.77
CA ARG A 290 -17.43 3.26 17.50
C ARG A 290 -16.55 3.88 18.58
N MET A 291 -16.89 5.10 19.00
CA MET A 291 -16.16 5.81 20.04
C MET A 291 -16.28 5.11 21.41
N ALA A 292 -17.45 4.56 21.73
CA ALA A 292 -17.65 3.77 22.94
C ALA A 292 -16.81 2.47 22.92
N PHE A 293 -16.75 1.78 21.78
CA PHE A 293 -15.92 0.59 21.62
C PHE A 293 -14.43 0.90 21.82
N ASP A 294 -13.93 1.95 21.17
CA ASP A 294 -12.51 2.32 21.24
C ASP A 294 -12.11 2.80 22.64
N GLN A 295 -12.98 3.54 23.33
CA GLN A 295 -12.67 4.12 24.64
C GLN A 295 -12.93 3.19 25.83
N LEU A 296 -13.84 2.22 25.71
CA LEU A 296 -14.32 1.43 26.85
C LEU A 296 -14.12 -0.08 26.70
N ILE A 297 -13.83 -0.60 25.49
CA ILE A 297 -13.89 -2.05 25.21
C ILE A 297 -12.61 -2.61 24.65
N SER A 298 -11.96 -1.93 23.69
CA SER A 298 -10.70 -2.45 23.15
C SER A 298 -9.68 -2.64 24.30
N PRO A 299 -8.73 -3.58 24.22
CA PRO A 299 -7.58 -3.58 25.12
C PRO A 299 -6.68 -2.35 24.83
N PRO A 300 -5.93 -1.82 25.81
CA PRO A 300 -4.85 -0.89 25.49
C PRO A 300 -3.91 -1.58 24.49
N ALA A 301 -3.50 -0.86 23.45
CA ALA A 301 -2.40 -1.33 22.61
C ALA A 301 -1.18 -1.44 23.52
N GLU A 302 -0.61 -2.65 23.64
CA GLU A 302 0.64 -2.90 24.38
C GLU A 302 1.81 -2.09 23.80
#